data_AF-A0A1W9PJR0-F1
#
_entry.id   AF-A0A1W9PJR0-F1
#
_cell.length_a   1.000
_cell.length_b   1.000
_cell.length_c   1.000
_cell.angle_alpha   90.00
_cell.angle_beta   90.00
_cell.angle_gamma   90.00
#
_symmetry.space_group_name_H-M   'P 1'
#
loop_
_entity.id
_entity.type
_entity.pdbx_description
1 polymer ?
#
loop_
_entity_poly.entity_id
_entity_poly.type
_entity_poly.pdbx_seq_one_letter_code
_entity_poly.pdbx_strand_id
1 'polypeptide(L)' 'MTSHDVMMILVYIFPMFLFAIAPALKLGDYLEEKYGISETQKRTVMVVGTFLVSLVLAVFLQFGHIY' A
#
# COMPACT_ATOMS: atom_id res chain seq x y z
N MET A 1 -7.97 -5.03 19.63
CA MET A 1 -8.10 -3.84 18.77
C MET A 1 -9.21 -2.99 19.35
N THR A 2 -8.83 -1.94 20.06
CA THR A 2 -9.75 -0.92 20.59
C THR A 2 -10.17 0.03 19.47
N SER A 3 -11.23 0.80 19.65
CA SER A 3 -11.65 1.84 18.70
C SER A 3 -10.53 2.86 18.40
N HIS A 4 -9.67 3.12 19.37
CA HIS A 4 -8.50 3.98 19.22
C HIS A 4 -7.45 3.37 18.28
N ASP A 5 -7.18 2.07 18.37
CA ASP A 5 -6.22 1.38 17.48
C ASP A 5 -6.64 1.46 16.00
N VAL A 6 -7.95 1.33 15.74
CA VAL A 6 -8.50 1.45 14.39
C VAL A 6 -8.33 2.88 13.85
N MET A 7 -8.59 3.88 14.68
CA MET A 7 -8.42 5.29 14.32
C MET A 7 -6.95 5.60 13.99
N MET A 8 -6.00 5.09 14.79
CA MET A 8 -4.57 5.27 14.55
C MET A 8 -4.12 4.62 13.24
N ILE A 9 -4.57 3.40 12.94
CA ILE A 9 -4.28 2.72 11.66
C ILE A 9 -4.79 3.56 10.47
N LEU A 10 -6.00 4.11 10.56
CA LEU A 10 -6.55 4.97 9.51
C LEU A 10 -5.74 6.25 9.31
N VAL A 11 -5.23 6.86 10.39
CA VAL A 11 -4.34 8.02 10.32
C VAL A 11 -3.00 7.65 9.70
N TYR A 12 -2.42 6.50 10.08
CA TYR A 12 -1.13 6.03 9.56
C TYR A 12 -1.17 5.58 8.10
N ILE A 13 -2.32 5.15 7.58
CA ILE A 13 -2.49 4.81 6.16
C ILE A 13 -2.14 5.99 5.24
N PHE A 14 -2.47 7.22 5.64
CA PHE A 14 -2.23 8.43 4.85
C PHE A 14 -0.75 8.68 4.51
N PRO A 15 0.17 8.80 5.49
CA PRO A 15 1.60 8.92 5.18
C PRO A 15 2.14 7.67 4.50
N MET A 16 1.62 6.47 4.80
CA MET A 16 2.08 5.23 4.17
C MET A 16 1.73 5.13 2.68
N PHE A 17 0.67 5.80 2.20
CA PHE A 17 0.40 5.90 0.77
C PHE A 17 1.58 6.52 0.01
N LEU A 18 2.20 7.57 0.54
CA LEU A 18 3.34 8.23 -0.11
C LEU A 18 4.52 7.27 -0.30
N PHE A 19 4.76 6.39 0.66
CA PHE A 19 5.80 5.37 0.59
C PHE A 19 5.41 4.18 -0.28
N ALA A 20 4.13 3.82 -0.31
CA ALA A 20 3.61 2.66 -1.03
C ALA A 20 3.49 2.89 -2.54
N ILE A 21 3.38 4.14 -3.01
CA ILE A 21 3.22 4.46 -4.43
C ILE A 21 4.45 4.02 -5.24
N ALA A 22 5.67 4.29 -4.75
CA ALA A 22 6.90 3.98 -5.46
C ALA A 22 7.09 2.45 -5.75
N PRO A 23 6.98 1.55 -4.75
CA PRO A 23 7.05 0.11 -5.03
C PRO A 23 5.86 -0.40 -5.83
N ALA A 24 4.66 0.17 -5.66
CA ALA A 24 3.48 -0.23 -6.44
C ALA A 24 3.60 0.15 -7.93
N LEU A 25 4.16 1.33 -8.22
CA LEU A 25 4.49 1.77 -9.58
C LEU A 25 5.49 0.81 -10.23
N LYS A 26 6.60 0.50 -9.54
CA LYS A 26 7.61 -0.43 -10.03
C LYS A 26 7.06 -1.85 -10.26
N LEU A 27 6.12 -2.30 -9.43
CA LEU A 27 5.39 -3.55 -9.62
C LEU A 27 4.50 -3.51 -10.86
N GLY A 28 3.79 -2.40 -11.08
CA GLY A 28 2.99 -2.18 -12.28
C GLY A 28 3.83 -2.21 -13.55
N ASP A 29 4.97 -1.51 -13.56
CA ASP A 29 5.93 -1.49 -14.68
C ASP A 29 6.49 -2.90 -14.95
N TYR A 30 6.89 -3.63 -13.91
CA TYR A 30 7.39 -4.99 -14.04
C TYR A 30 6.36 -5.96 -14.64
N LEU A 31 5.10 -5.82 -14.23
CA LEU A 31 4.02 -6.66 -14.76
C LEU A 31 3.67 -6.29 -16.21
N GLU A 32 3.75 -5.00 -16.57
CA GLU A 32 3.61 -4.55 -17.96
C GLU A 32 4.70 -5.15 -18.84
N GLU A 33 5.97 -5.06 -18.44
CA GLU A 33 7.09 -5.59 -19.21
C GLU A 33 7.03 -7.13 -19.33
N LYS A 34 6.66 -7.83 -18.25
CA LYS A 34 6.71 -9.30 -18.21
C LYS A 34 5.47 -9.99 -18.78
N TYR A 35 4.29 -9.40 -18.62
CA TYR A 35 3.02 -10.02 -18.99
C TYR A 35 2.25 -9.23 -20.05
N GLY A 36 2.74 -8.08 -20.49
CA GLY A 36 2.08 -7.25 -21.50
C GLY A 36 0.72 -6.72 -21.05
N ILE A 37 0.54 -6.46 -19.74
CA ILE A 37 -0.74 -5.98 -19.20
C ILE A 37 -1.10 -4.61 -19.75
N SER A 38 -2.40 -4.37 -19.94
CA SER A 38 -2.91 -3.08 -20.42
C SER A 38 -2.70 -1.95 -19.39
N GLU A 39 -2.67 -0.71 -19.87
CA GLU A 39 -2.49 0.47 -19.00
C GLU A 39 -3.60 0.59 -17.94
N THR A 40 -4.83 0.16 -18.25
CA THR A 40 -5.91 0.08 -17.26
C THR A 40 -5.59 -0.92 -16.14
N GLN A 41 -5.08 -2.11 -16.49
CA GLN A 41 -4.68 -3.12 -15.51
C GLN A 41 -3.49 -2.66 -14.68
N LYS A 42 -2.50 -2.02 -15.29
CA LYS A 42 -1.38 -1.39 -14.58
C LYS A 42 -1.89 -0.38 -13.55
N ARG A 43 -2.82 0.49 -13.94
CA ARG A 43 -3.42 1.48 -13.04
C ARG A 43 -4.17 0.83 -11.89
N THR A 44 -4.93 -0.25 -12.16
CA THR A 44 -5.59 -1.03 -11.11
C THR A 44 -4.57 -1.66 -10.15
N VAL A 45 -3.51 -2.28 -10.67
CA VAL A 45 -2.43 -2.87 -9.86
C VAL A 45 -1.75 -1.82 -9.00
N MET A 46 -1.47 -0.63 -9.54
CA MET A 46 -0.87 0.46 -8.78
C MET A 46 -1.77 0.90 -7.62
N VAL A 47 -3.06 1.14 -7.87
CA VAL A 47 -4.00 1.60 -6.82
C VAL A 47 -4.20 0.53 -5.75
N VAL A 48 -4.47 -0.71 -6.17
CA VAL A 48 -4.69 -1.85 -5.25
C VAL A 48 -3.40 -2.19 -4.50
N GLY A 49 -2.27 -2.22 -5.19
CA GLY A 49 -0.97 -2.48 -4.59
C GLY A 49 -0.58 -1.41 -3.58
N THR A 50 -0.80 -0.14 -3.91
CA THR A 50 -0.54 0.97 -2.98
C THR A 50 -1.41 0.84 -1.74
N PHE A 51 -2.71 0.56 -1.89
CA PHE A 51 -3.62 0.37 -0.76
C PHE A 51 -3.24 -0.81 0.13
N LEU A 52 -2.89 -1.96 -0.47
CA LEU A 52 -2.49 -3.15 0.29
C LEU A 52 -1.17 -2.92 1.02
N VAL A 53 -0.18 -2.32 0.35
CA VAL A 53 1.11 -2.01 0.97
C VAL A 53 0.96 -0.96 2.07
N SER A 54 0.16 0.09 1.86
CA SER A 54 -0.06 1.11 2.89
C SER A 54 -0.80 0.56 4.10
N LEU A 55 -1.77 -0.33 3.90
CA LEU A 55 -2.46 -1.04 4.97
C LEU A 55 -1.49 -1.94 5.76
N VAL A 56 -0.68 -2.75 5.06
CA VAL A 56 0.32 -3.62 5.70
C VAL A 56 1.33 -2.79 6.49
N LEU A 57 1.84 -1.68 5.94
CA LEU A 57 2.77 -0.78 6.62
C LEU A 57 2.13 -0.08 7.82
N ALA A 58 0.87 0.36 7.71
CA ALA A 58 0.15 1.00 8.82
C ALA A 58 -0.11 0.01 9.97
N VAL A 59 -0.48 -1.23 9.65
CA VAL A 59 -0.61 -2.31 10.64
C VAL A 59 0.75 -2.63 11.26
N PHE A 60 1.80 -2.77 10.44
CA PHE A 60 3.15 -2.99 10.92
C PHE A 60 3.64 -1.87 11.84
N LEU A 61 3.32 -0.61 11.55
CA LEU A 61 3.71 0.52 12.38
C LEU A 61 2.94 0.55 13.71
N GLN A 62 1.63 0.28 13.69
CA GLN A 62 0.82 0.23 14.92
C GLN A 62 1.29 -0.88 15.87
N PHE A 63 1.62 -2.06 15.35
CA PHE A 63 2.02 -3.21 16.18
C PHE A 63 3.53 -3.33 16.40
N GLY A 64 4.34 -2.78 15.50
CA GLY A 64 5.80 -2.76 15.59
C GLY A 64 6.32 -1.69 16.56
N HIS A 65 5.51 -0.69 16.92
CA HIS A 65 5.85 0.33 17.92
C HIS A 65 5.54 -0.12 19.37
N ILE A 66 5.10 -1.36 19.60
CA ILE A 66 4.74 -1.89 20.94
C ILE A 66 5.90 -2.70 21.58
N TYR A 67 7.15 -2.41 21.25
CA TYR A 67 8.34 -2.88 22.00
C TYR A 67 9.33 -1.74 22.22
#